data_AF-A0AAD9NHE1-F1
#
_entry.id   AF-A0AAD9NHE1-F1
#
_cell.length_a   1.000
_cell.length_b   1.000
_cell.length_c   1.000
_cell.angle_alpha   90.00
_cell.angle_beta   90.00
_cell.angle_gamma   90.00
#
_symmetry.space_group_name_H-M   'P 1'
#
loop_
_entity.id
_entity.type
_entity.pdbx_description
1 polymer ?
#
loop_
_entity_poly.entity_id
_entity_poly.type
_entity_poly.pdbx_seq_one_letter_code
_entity_poly.pdbx_strand_id
1 'polypeptide(L)'
;MQDKVSNFKCLLKSPACLRLGTMSSASLTCYRCLCAFTGVLPKRKMTKLTYSILAIIAVGLLLIGMYRLSEFSRGPLKIGFLTVCPQDIRRRYIKEACSRMNVTRPSKPPYLKHIVIDHWHKLAYCLIPKVGSRTIRTILGALLTRNASYVSGMDFPRIPGISILANMPPSLQQQVMEKYKKMIVVRHPYDRLLSVFDSKLLPTHREMVVELLAKNVRQINKYFSDVKGKETSFDPNEQTLSFEEFVGVISSQYNAGFRDRHWKTMFEHCDPCTIEYDFVLRLETLAKDYRVLSSYLHPPKWLTNSAPYLEQMKTSLLNPEEKMFNLLWRYENIDSVSLEGLKNVYEKDLGLFGYTWDVEKGANCRIPLGDGTYCC
;
A
#
# COMPACT_ATOMS: atom_id res chain seq x y z
N MET A 1 58.11 49.60 -0.22
CA MET A 1 58.29 48.56 -1.27
C MET A 1 57.01 48.46 -2.09
N GLN A 2 57.01 47.72 -3.19
CA GLN A 2 56.15 48.00 -4.36
C GLN A 2 54.81 47.23 -4.43
N ASP A 3 53.94 47.74 -5.32
CA ASP A 3 52.91 47.07 -6.15
C ASP A 3 51.50 46.69 -5.61
N LYS A 4 50.51 47.13 -6.44
CA LYS A 4 49.21 46.55 -6.92
C LYS A 4 48.52 45.45 -6.05
N VAL A 5 47.19 45.46 -5.83
CA VAL A 5 46.07 45.20 -6.80
C VAL A 5 44.72 45.86 -6.32
N SER A 6 43.57 45.76 -7.03
CA SER A 6 42.53 46.82 -7.10
C SER A 6 41.01 46.52 -6.81
N ASN A 7 40.34 47.51 -6.18
CA ASN A 7 38.94 48.05 -6.35
C ASN A 7 37.61 47.23 -6.22
N PHE A 8 36.55 47.84 -5.61
CA PHE A 8 35.19 48.19 -6.18
C PHE A 8 34.15 48.84 -5.17
N LYS A 9 32.86 49.06 -5.57
CA LYS A 9 31.83 50.07 -5.09
C LYS A 9 30.34 49.58 -5.33
N CYS A 10 29.13 50.08 -4.91
CA CYS A 10 28.55 51.28 -4.20
C CYS A 10 27.06 51.05 -3.62
N LEU A 11 26.42 52.01 -2.87
CA LEU A 11 25.10 51.98 -2.09
C LEU A 11 23.76 52.14 -2.96
N LEU A 12 22.55 52.66 -2.60
CA LEU A 12 21.93 53.35 -1.40
C LEU A 12 20.64 54.24 -1.59
N LYS A 13 20.50 55.28 -0.71
CA LYS A 13 19.32 56.11 -0.29
C LYS A 13 18.80 57.30 -1.18
N SER A 14 17.48 57.57 -1.34
CA SER A 14 16.82 58.79 -1.96
C SER A 14 15.30 58.85 -1.56
N PRO A 15 14.50 59.92 -1.79
CA PRO A 15 13.34 60.18 -0.92
C PRO A 15 11.94 60.00 -1.54
N ALA A 16 11.26 58.91 -1.15
CA ALA A 16 9.79 58.83 -1.10
C ALA A 16 9.26 58.26 0.24
N CYS A 17 10.14 58.06 1.23
CA CYS A 17 9.81 57.39 2.49
C CYS A 17 10.27 58.22 3.70
N LEU A 18 9.68 59.41 3.87
CA LEU A 18 9.97 60.30 5.00
C LEU A 18 8.69 60.92 5.61
N ARG A 19 7.76 60.06 6.04
CA ARG A 19 6.95 60.33 7.24
C ARG A 19 7.05 59.11 8.16
N LEU A 20 7.61 59.33 9.35
CA LEU A 20 7.57 58.40 10.47
C LEU A 20 6.29 58.66 11.27
N GLY A 21 5.72 57.59 11.84
CA GLY A 21 4.55 57.67 12.71
C GLY A 21 3.95 56.29 12.94
N THR A 22 4.08 55.78 14.17
CA THR A 22 3.31 54.64 14.72
C THR A 22 3.14 53.39 13.82
N MET A 23 4.24 52.68 13.54
CA MET A 23 4.19 51.24 13.21
C MET A 23 5.34 50.48 13.89
N SER A 24 5.16 49.19 14.14
CA SER A 24 6.15 48.34 14.81
C SER A 24 7.40 48.04 13.97
N SER A 25 8.48 47.62 14.63
CA SER A 25 9.82 47.43 14.06
C SER A 25 9.88 46.49 12.84
N ALA A 26 9.06 45.43 12.82
CA ALA A 26 8.97 44.51 11.68
C ALA A 26 8.41 45.21 10.42
N SER A 27 7.36 46.01 10.58
CA SER A 27 6.67 46.71 9.49
C SER A 27 7.61 47.70 8.78
N LEU A 28 8.40 48.45 9.56
CA LEU A 28 9.38 49.41 9.06
C LEU A 28 10.50 48.73 8.22
N THR A 29 10.80 47.46 8.52
CA THR A 29 11.83 46.68 7.83
C THR A 29 11.31 46.16 6.48
N CYS A 30 10.08 45.63 6.44
CA CYS A 30 9.45 45.17 5.20
C CYS A 30 9.26 46.32 4.19
N TYR A 31 8.77 47.48 4.65
CA TYR A 31 8.59 48.66 3.81
C TYR A 31 9.89 49.17 3.20
N ARG A 32 11.01 49.08 3.94
CA ARG A 32 12.36 49.45 3.45
C ARG A 32 12.89 48.52 2.35
N CYS A 33 12.42 47.27 2.27
CA CYS A 33 12.74 46.32 1.22
C CYS A 33 11.88 46.52 -0.04
N LEU A 34 10.56 46.68 0.08
CA LEU A 34 9.69 46.93 -1.10
C LEU A 34 10.16 48.14 -1.91
N CYS A 35 10.45 49.25 -1.21
CA CYS A 35 10.89 50.48 -1.89
C CYS A 35 12.26 50.36 -2.58
N ALA A 36 13.05 49.30 -2.32
CA ALA A 36 14.29 49.04 -3.05
C ALA A 36 14.04 48.33 -4.40
N PHE A 37 12.94 47.56 -4.52
CA PHE A 37 12.54 46.92 -5.78
C PHE A 37 11.88 47.90 -6.76
N THR A 38 11.22 48.96 -6.26
CA THR A 38 10.57 49.99 -7.09
C THR A 38 11.49 51.12 -7.56
N GLY A 39 12.81 50.95 -7.46
CA GLY A 39 13.81 51.78 -8.17
C GLY A 39 14.09 53.20 -7.63
N VAL A 40 13.49 53.60 -6.50
CA VAL A 40 13.49 55.02 -6.05
C VAL A 40 14.87 55.55 -5.59
N LEU A 41 15.94 54.72 -5.46
CA LEU A 41 17.11 55.05 -4.61
C LEU A 41 18.52 54.66 -5.17
N PRO A 42 19.63 55.44 -4.95
CA PRO A 42 20.84 55.44 -5.80
C PRO A 42 22.22 55.25 -5.07
N LYS A 43 23.24 55.03 -5.92
CA LYS A 43 24.60 54.52 -5.66
C LYS A 43 25.57 55.41 -4.85
N ARG A 44 26.06 54.97 -3.65
CA ARG A 44 27.39 55.37 -3.02
C ARG A 44 27.84 54.64 -1.71
N LYS A 45 28.74 53.61 -1.77
CA LYS A 45 29.36 52.75 -0.69
C LYS A 45 28.73 51.39 -0.19
N MET A 46 28.38 50.41 -1.03
CA MET A 46 28.41 48.97 -0.61
C MET A 46 29.75 48.38 -1.07
N THR A 47 30.25 47.41 -0.30
CA THR A 47 31.44 46.61 -0.60
C THR A 47 31.06 45.36 -1.40
N LYS A 48 32.03 44.73 -2.08
CA LYS A 48 31.81 43.41 -2.72
C LYS A 48 31.23 42.40 -1.71
N LEU A 49 31.74 42.37 -0.48
CA LEU A 49 31.25 41.52 0.60
C LEU A 49 29.77 41.75 0.95
N THR A 50 29.30 42.99 0.99
CA THR A 50 27.86 43.27 1.26
C THR A 50 26.96 42.91 0.08
N TYR A 51 27.44 43.04 -1.16
CA TYR A 51 26.75 42.45 -2.32
C TYR A 51 26.71 40.92 -2.27
N SER A 52 27.82 40.25 -1.95
CA SER A 52 27.86 38.78 -1.82
C SER A 52 26.93 38.27 -0.71
N ILE A 53 26.91 38.94 0.46
CA ILE A 53 26.01 38.58 1.56
C ILE A 53 24.54 38.77 1.15
N LEU A 54 24.19 39.89 0.49
CA LEU A 54 22.82 40.10 0.01
C LEU A 54 22.43 39.12 -1.10
N ALA A 55 23.36 38.71 -1.97
CA ALA A 55 23.12 37.68 -2.98
C ALA A 55 22.93 36.29 -2.35
N ILE A 56 23.74 35.94 -1.34
CA ILE A 56 23.59 34.68 -0.58
C ILE A 56 22.27 34.66 0.20
N ILE A 57 21.85 35.79 0.78
CA ILE A 57 20.54 35.91 1.43
C ILE A 57 19.40 35.83 0.40
N ALA A 58 19.52 36.45 -0.77
CA ALA A 58 18.51 36.38 -1.81
C ALA A 58 18.37 34.95 -2.40
N VAL A 59 19.50 34.28 -2.67
CA VAL A 59 19.53 32.88 -3.10
C VAL A 59 19.03 31.96 -1.98
N GLY A 60 19.39 32.22 -0.73
CA GLY A 60 18.87 31.48 0.44
C GLY A 60 17.36 31.62 0.60
N LEU A 61 16.81 32.83 0.42
CA LEU A 61 15.36 33.08 0.46
C LEU A 61 14.64 32.49 -0.76
N LEU A 62 15.27 32.47 -1.95
CA LEU A 62 14.75 31.77 -3.12
C LEU A 62 14.76 30.24 -2.93
N LEU A 63 15.83 29.67 -2.37
CA LEU A 63 15.92 28.24 -2.06
C LEU A 63 14.94 27.85 -0.95
N ILE A 64 14.77 28.68 0.09
CA ILE A 64 13.71 28.50 1.09
C ILE A 64 12.32 28.65 0.44
N GLY A 65 12.15 29.56 -0.51
CA GLY A 65 10.91 29.71 -1.29
C GLY A 65 10.60 28.50 -2.15
N MET A 66 11.59 27.95 -2.86
CA MET A 66 11.46 26.72 -3.66
C MET A 66 11.29 25.47 -2.78
N TYR A 67 11.94 25.42 -1.62
CA TYR A 67 11.73 24.37 -0.62
C TYR A 67 10.30 24.43 -0.09
N ARG A 68 9.83 25.62 0.34
CA ARG A 68 8.43 25.88 0.74
C ARG A 68 7.43 25.57 -0.37
N LEU A 69 7.76 25.82 -1.65
CA LEU A 69 6.89 25.46 -2.78
C LEU A 69 6.87 23.95 -3.03
N SER A 70 7.99 23.23 -2.80
CA SER A 70 7.99 21.76 -2.85
C SER A 70 7.32 21.13 -1.62
N GLU A 71 7.33 21.78 -0.45
CA GLU A 71 6.46 21.48 0.70
C GLU A 71 4.99 21.87 0.44
N PHE A 72 4.70 22.77 -0.51
CA PHE A 72 3.34 23.18 -0.83
C PHE A 72 2.70 22.30 -1.91
N SER A 73 3.48 21.84 -2.91
CA SER A 73 3.05 20.76 -3.81
C SER A 73 3.05 19.40 -3.11
N ARG A 74 3.89 19.21 -2.09
CA ARG A 74 3.77 18.16 -1.06
C ARG A 74 3.08 18.66 0.20
N GLY A 75 2.09 19.55 0.06
CA GLY A 75 1.18 19.84 1.16
C GLY A 75 0.61 18.49 1.63
N PRO A 76 0.63 18.18 2.95
CA PRO A 76 0.22 16.88 3.41
C PRO A 76 -1.21 16.64 2.93
N LEU A 77 -1.43 15.50 2.24
CA LEU A 77 -2.79 15.00 2.03
C LEU A 77 -3.48 15.10 3.39
N LYS A 78 -4.64 15.77 3.46
CA LYS A 78 -5.44 15.77 4.68
C LYS A 78 -5.71 14.31 5.02
N ILE A 79 -5.06 13.80 6.07
CA ILE A 79 -5.10 12.38 6.44
C ILE A 79 -6.52 12.10 6.94
N GLY A 80 -7.37 11.70 6.01
CA GLY A 80 -8.82 11.67 6.12
C GLY A 80 -9.33 10.44 6.86
N PHE A 81 -8.64 10.09 7.97
CA PHE A 81 -8.82 8.92 8.82
C PHE A 81 -9.75 7.84 8.26
N LEU A 82 -9.15 6.88 7.54
CA LEU A 82 -9.85 5.81 6.82
C LEU A 82 -11.08 5.29 7.59
N THR A 83 -12.25 5.73 7.12
CA THR A 83 -13.54 5.48 7.75
C THR A 83 -13.93 4.05 7.46
N VAL A 84 -14.07 3.24 8.50
CA VAL A 84 -14.27 1.80 8.36
C VAL A 84 -15.70 1.51 7.95
N CYS A 85 -15.89 0.81 6.83
CA CYS A 85 -17.21 0.31 6.47
C CYS A 85 -17.69 -0.72 7.50
N PRO A 86 -18.93 -0.60 8.00
CA PRO A 86 -19.60 -1.70 8.68
C PRO A 86 -19.63 -2.97 7.82
N GLN A 87 -19.67 -4.12 8.48
CA GLN A 87 -19.54 -5.42 7.80
C GLN A 87 -20.72 -5.73 6.88
N ASP A 88 -21.94 -5.28 7.18
CA ASP A 88 -23.08 -5.40 6.28
C ASP A 88 -22.91 -4.57 4.99
N ILE A 89 -22.34 -3.35 5.08
CA ILE A 89 -22.02 -2.50 3.93
C ILE A 89 -21.06 -3.24 2.99
N ARG A 90 -19.95 -3.78 3.52
CA ARG A 90 -18.96 -4.54 2.74
C ARG A 90 -19.59 -5.77 2.07
N ARG A 91 -20.43 -6.52 2.80
CA ARG A 91 -21.11 -7.73 2.28
C ARG A 91 -22.13 -7.39 1.19
N ARG A 92 -22.91 -6.33 1.37
CA ARG A 92 -23.88 -5.84 0.37
C ARG A 92 -23.16 -5.38 -0.91
N TYR A 93 -22.11 -4.58 -0.76
CA TYR A 93 -21.29 -4.10 -1.86
C TYR A 93 -20.66 -5.25 -2.67
N ILE A 94 -20.13 -6.30 -2.02
CA ILE A 94 -19.64 -7.51 -2.71
C ILE A 94 -20.76 -8.20 -3.48
N LYS A 95 -21.93 -8.38 -2.86
CA LYS A 95 -23.09 -9.05 -3.51
C LYS A 95 -23.57 -8.29 -4.74
N GLU A 96 -23.63 -6.96 -4.67
CA GLU A 96 -23.91 -6.08 -5.80
C GLU A 96 -22.83 -6.15 -6.88
N ALA A 97 -21.54 -6.09 -6.50
CA ALA A 97 -20.42 -6.20 -7.44
C ALA A 97 -20.43 -7.56 -8.17
N CYS A 98 -20.68 -8.67 -7.47
CA CYS A 98 -20.86 -9.99 -8.06
C CYS A 98 -22.06 -10.05 -9.01
N SER A 99 -23.18 -9.40 -8.69
CA SER A 99 -24.36 -9.37 -9.59
C SER A 99 -24.11 -8.63 -10.91
N ARG A 100 -23.13 -7.72 -10.94
CA ARG A 100 -22.66 -7.00 -12.14
C ARG A 100 -21.59 -7.77 -12.94
N MET A 101 -21.13 -8.93 -12.47
CA MET A 101 -20.05 -9.71 -13.09
C MET A 101 -20.56 -11.02 -13.70
N ASN A 102 -20.23 -11.27 -14.97
CA ASN A 102 -20.44 -12.56 -15.63
C ASN A 102 -19.44 -13.60 -15.08
N VAL A 103 -19.73 -14.15 -13.89
CA VAL A 103 -18.90 -15.17 -13.23
C VAL A 103 -19.33 -16.58 -13.66
N THR A 104 -18.59 -17.16 -14.60
CA THR A 104 -18.65 -18.60 -14.89
C THR A 104 -18.12 -19.39 -13.69
N ARG A 105 -18.99 -20.13 -12.99
CA ARG A 105 -18.61 -20.95 -11.83
C ARG A 105 -17.84 -22.21 -12.27
N PRO A 106 -16.67 -22.52 -11.68
CA PRO A 106 -15.91 -23.72 -12.03
C PRO A 106 -16.55 -25.00 -11.45
N SER A 107 -16.51 -26.10 -12.21
CA SER A 107 -17.13 -27.39 -11.85
C SER A 107 -16.53 -28.09 -10.63
N LYS A 108 -15.27 -27.75 -10.27
CA LYS A 108 -14.66 -28.08 -8.97
C LYS A 108 -14.24 -26.77 -8.31
N PRO A 109 -14.71 -26.43 -7.09
CA PRO A 109 -14.42 -25.12 -6.51
C PRO A 109 -12.95 -25.03 -6.04
N PRO A 110 -12.11 -24.19 -6.64
CA PRO A 110 -10.67 -24.16 -6.33
C PRO A 110 -10.36 -23.58 -4.96
N TYR A 111 -11.35 -22.94 -4.31
CA TYR A 111 -11.23 -22.33 -2.99
C TYR A 111 -11.19 -23.33 -1.83
N LEU A 112 -11.66 -24.58 -2.00
CA LEU A 112 -11.80 -25.54 -0.89
C LEU A 112 -10.46 -25.81 -0.16
N LYS A 113 -9.35 -25.81 -0.89
CA LYS A 113 -7.99 -25.99 -0.35
C LYS A 113 -7.41 -24.74 0.34
N HIS A 114 -8.08 -23.60 0.18
CA HIS A 114 -7.73 -22.33 0.83
C HIS A 114 -8.57 -22.09 2.09
N ILE A 115 -9.68 -22.81 2.29
CA ILE A 115 -10.52 -22.63 3.48
C ILE A 115 -9.99 -23.46 4.65
N VAL A 116 -9.62 -22.73 5.71
CA VAL A 116 -9.17 -23.20 7.00
C VAL A 116 -10.36 -23.20 7.96
N ILE A 117 -10.60 -24.31 8.65
CA ILE A 117 -11.72 -24.49 9.58
C ILE A 117 -11.22 -24.49 11.01
N ASP A 118 -11.76 -23.59 11.82
CA ASP A 118 -11.70 -23.62 13.28
C ASP A 118 -13.01 -24.24 13.79
N HIS A 119 -12.93 -25.45 14.34
CA HIS A 119 -14.10 -26.19 14.80
C HIS A 119 -14.64 -25.68 16.15
N TRP A 120 -13.82 -25.03 16.97
CA TRP A 120 -14.20 -24.55 18.29
C TRP A 120 -15.05 -23.27 18.19
N HIS A 121 -14.59 -22.30 17.41
CA HIS A 121 -15.28 -21.02 17.19
C HIS A 121 -16.27 -21.07 16.00
N LYS A 122 -16.46 -22.24 15.38
CA LYS A 122 -17.28 -22.46 14.18
C LYS A 122 -17.00 -21.44 13.07
N LEU A 123 -15.70 -21.21 12.79
CA LEU A 123 -15.23 -20.23 11.80
C LEU A 123 -14.60 -20.94 10.60
N ALA A 124 -14.94 -20.50 9.39
CA ALA A 124 -14.32 -20.91 8.13
C ALA A 124 -13.57 -19.71 7.53
N TYR A 125 -12.24 -19.71 7.62
CA TYR A 125 -11.38 -18.62 7.14
C TYR A 125 -10.73 -18.97 5.80
N CYS A 126 -10.94 -18.15 4.77
CA CYS A 126 -10.28 -18.32 3.48
C CYS A 126 -8.88 -17.69 3.45
N LEU A 127 -7.86 -18.53 3.30
CA LEU A 127 -6.44 -18.20 3.42
C LEU A 127 -5.86 -17.66 2.12
N ILE A 128 -5.79 -16.34 2.02
CA ILE A 128 -5.07 -15.64 0.95
C ILE A 128 -3.64 -15.31 1.43
N PRO A 129 -2.58 -15.52 0.63
CA PRO A 129 -1.25 -15.03 0.98
C PRO A 129 -1.15 -13.49 0.99
N LYS A 130 -0.24 -12.95 1.81
CA LYS A 130 0.16 -11.52 1.82
C LYS A 130 -0.89 -10.47 2.27
N VAL A 131 -2.11 -10.87 2.64
CA VAL A 131 -3.16 -10.02 3.25
C VAL A 131 -3.06 -9.89 4.79
N GLY A 132 -1.92 -10.23 5.40
CA GLY A 132 -1.82 -10.43 6.86
C GLY A 132 -2.20 -11.85 7.32
N SER A 133 -2.03 -12.85 6.46
CA SER A 133 -2.42 -14.24 6.77
C SER A 133 -1.53 -14.95 7.81
N ARG A 134 -0.24 -14.62 7.92
CA ARG A 134 0.59 -15.02 9.08
C ARG A 134 0.02 -14.41 10.36
N THR A 135 -0.43 -13.16 10.26
CA THR A 135 -1.04 -12.39 11.34
C THR A 135 -2.29 -13.12 11.84
N ILE A 136 -3.31 -13.35 10.99
CA ILE A 136 -4.54 -14.07 11.40
C ILE A 136 -4.26 -15.46 12.00
N ARG A 137 -3.27 -16.19 11.47
CA ARG A 137 -2.87 -17.50 11.98
C ARG A 137 -2.46 -17.48 13.45
N THR A 138 -1.71 -16.45 13.88
CA THR A 138 -1.29 -16.34 15.28
C THR A 138 -2.47 -16.06 16.21
N ILE A 139 -3.53 -15.34 15.79
CA ILE A 139 -4.78 -15.22 16.58
C ILE A 139 -5.44 -16.59 16.74
N LEU A 140 -5.81 -17.22 15.61
CA LEU A 140 -6.61 -18.46 15.64
C LEU A 140 -5.86 -19.59 16.33
N GLY A 141 -4.54 -19.68 16.10
CA GLY A 141 -3.66 -20.58 16.83
C GLY A 141 -3.62 -20.27 18.33
N ALA A 142 -3.43 -19.02 18.74
CA ALA A 142 -3.37 -18.65 20.17
C ALA A 142 -4.71 -18.87 20.90
N LEU A 143 -5.84 -18.72 20.21
CA LEU A 143 -7.17 -19.05 20.75
C LEU A 143 -7.29 -20.54 21.07
N LEU A 144 -6.87 -21.41 20.15
CA LEU A 144 -7.00 -22.86 20.28
C LEU A 144 -5.95 -23.48 21.23
N THR A 145 -4.69 -23.04 21.17
CA THR A 145 -3.59 -23.62 21.96
C THR A 145 -3.36 -22.93 23.30
N ARG A 146 -3.98 -21.76 23.53
CA ARG A 146 -3.66 -20.81 24.61
C ARG A 146 -2.20 -20.34 24.62
N ASN A 147 -1.43 -20.56 23.55
CA ASN A 147 -0.01 -20.23 23.46
C ASN A 147 0.34 -19.66 22.08
N ALA A 148 0.46 -18.32 22.02
CA ALA A 148 0.80 -17.59 20.81
C ALA A 148 2.23 -17.87 20.30
N SER A 149 3.17 -18.15 21.20
CA SER A 149 4.56 -18.45 20.84
C SER A 149 4.68 -19.82 20.17
N TYR A 150 3.97 -20.83 20.68
CA TYR A 150 3.94 -22.19 20.12
C TYR A 150 3.43 -22.24 18.67
N VAL A 151 2.49 -21.37 18.30
CA VAL A 151 1.97 -21.27 16.93
C VAL A 151 2.76 -20.32 16.02
N SER A 152 3.79 -19.64 16.54
CA SER A 152 4.62 -18.72 15.76
C SER A 152 5.51 -19.48 14.78
N GLY A 153 5.26 -19.28 13.47
CA GLY A 153 5.98 -20.00 12.41
C GLY A 153 5.36 -21.36 12.04
N MET A 154 4.38 -21.85 12.80
CA MET A 154 3.58 -23.02 12.44
C MET A 154 2.67 -22.71 11.24
N ASP A 155 2.38 -23.69 10.39
CA ASP A 155 1.34 -23.61 9.34
C ASP A 155 0.01 -24.20 9.83
N PHE A 156 -1.11 -23.68 9.33
CA PHE A 156 -2.47 -24.02 9.81
C PHE A 156 -2.76 -25.53 9.96
N PRO A 157 -2.40 -26.44 9.02
CA PRO A 157 -2.65 -27.87 9.18
C PRO A 157 -1.89 -28.56 10.33
N ARG A 158 -0.95 -27.86 10.98
CA ARG A 158 -0.20 -28.36 12.15
C ARG A 158 -0.75 -27.82 13.48
N ILE A 159 -1.69 -26.87 13.45
CA ILE A 159 -2.29 -26.27 14.65
C ILE A 159 -3.41 -27.20 15.16
N PRO A 160 -3.38 -27.69 16.41
CA PRO A 160 -4.46 -28.50 16.97
C PRO A 160 -5.82 -27.80 16.89
N GLY A 161 -6.87 -28.53 16.51
CA GLY A 161 -8.23 -28.00 16.35
C GLY A 161 -8.51 -27.31 15.00
N ILE A 162 -7.49 -27.10 14.16
CA ILE A 162 -7.63 -26.61 12.79
C ILE A 162 -7.76 -27.77 11.80
N SER A 163 -8.53 -27.58 10.73
CA SER A 163 -8.57 -28.46 9.56
C SER A 163 -8.63 -27.68 8.24
N ILE A 164 -8.43 -28.35 7.11
CA ILE A 164 -8.60 -27.77 5.76
C ILE A 164 -9.86 -28.35 5.13
N LEU A 165 -10.74 -27.50 4.60
CA LEU A 165 -12.06 -27.91 4.12
C LEU A 165 -11.97 -28.97 2.99
N ALA A 166 -11.04 -28.82 2.05
CA ALA A 166 -10.81 -29.81 0.98
C ALA A 166 -10.46 -31.22 1.48
N ASN A 167 -10.01 -31.38 2.72
CA ASN A 167 -9.64 -32.69 3.30
C ASN A 167 -10.83 -33.36 4.00
N MET A 168 -12.01 -32.71 4.07
CA MET A 168 -13.22 -33.23 4.69
C MET A 168 -14.11 -33.99 3.67
N PRO A 169 -14.93 -34.96 4.10
CA PRO A 169 -15.97 -35.56 3.25
C PRO A 169 -16.95 -34.49 2.72
N PRO A 170 -17.48 -34.60 1.49
CA PRO A 170 -18.33 -33.56 0.89
C PRO A 170 -19.56 -33.16 1.72
N SER A 171 -20.18 -34.12 2.42
CA SER A 171 -21.30 -33.87 3.33
C SER A 171 -20.90 -33.01 4.55
N LEU A 172 -19.69 -33.18 5.07
CA LEU A 172 -19.15 -32.32 6.12
C LEU A 172 -18.73 -30.95 5.56
N GLN A 173 -18.18 -30.90 4.33
CA GLN A 173 -17.89 -29.63 3.66
C GLN A 173 -19.15 -28.77 3.52
N GLN A 174 -20.27 -29.36 3.07
CA GLN A 174 -21.56 -28.70 3.00
C GLN A 174 -22.03 -28.21 4.38
N GLN A 175 -22.07 -29.09 5.38
CA GLN A 175 -22.52 -28.70 6.73
C GLN A 175 -21.67 -27.59 7.37
N VAL A 176 -20.36 -27.55 7.10
CA VAL A 176 -19.49 -26.45 7.52
C VAL A 176 -19.85 -25.17 6.75
N MET A 177 -19.96 -25.24 5.42
CA MET A 177 -20.31 -24.08 4.58
C MET A 177 -21.74 -23.55 4.83
N GLU A 178 -22.64 -24.36 5.39
CA GLU A 178 -23.94 -23.91 5.93
C GLU A 178 -23.77 -23.25 7.30
N LYS A 179 -23.29 -24.03 8.29
CA LYS A 179 -23.43 -23.73 9.73
C LYS A 179 -22.35 -22.82 10.32
N TYR A 180 -21.19 -22.68 9.65
CA TYR A 180 -20.04 -21.92 10.18
C TYR A 180 -20.09 -20.47 9.67
N LYS A 181 -19.51 -19.55 10.44
CA LYS A 181 -19.29 -18.16 10.01
C LYS A 181 -18.08 -18.06 9.09
N LYS A 182 -18.21 -17.37 7.96
CA LYS A 182 -17.17 -17.31 6.92
C LYS A 182 -16.38 -16.01 7.03
N MET A 183 -15.05 -16.10 7.05
CA MET A 183 -14.15 -14.96 7.06
C MET A 183 -13.23 -14.93 5.84
N ILE A 184 -13.03 -13.75 5.29
CA ILE A 184 -11.98 -13.40 4.33
C ILE A 184 -11.21 -12.19 4.87
N VAL A 185 -9.91 -12.14 4.59
CA VAL A 185 -9.11 -10.92 4.79
C VAL A 185 -8.57 -10.50 3.43
N VAL A 186 -8.71 -9.21 3.08
CA VAL A 186 -8.30 -8.64 1.79
C VAL A 186 -7.31 -7.50 1.97
N ARG A 187 -6.73 -7.04 0.87
CA ARG A 187 -5.73 -5.97 0.81
C ARG A 187 -5.77 -5.32 -0.58
N HIS A 188 -5.38 -4.05 -0.71
CA HIS A 188 -5.23 -3.42 -2.03
C HIS A 188 -4.31 -4.28 -2.92
N PRO A 189 -4.73 -4.71 -4.14
CA PRO A 189 -3.98 -5.72 -4.92
C PRO A 189 -2.53 -5.33 -5.21
N TYR A 190 -2.27 -4.05 -5.44
CA TYR A 190 -0.94 -3.56 -5.79
C TYR A 190 0.01 -3.49 -4.57
N ASP A 191 -0.52 -3.23 -3.38
CA ASP A 191 0.23 -3.32 -2.12
C ASP A 191 0.44 -4.78 -1.69
N ARG A 192 -0.51 -5.67 -2.01
CA ARG A 192 -0.31 -7.11 -1.91
C ARG A 192 0.87 -7.56 -2.80
N LEU A 193 0.96 -7.07 -4.04
CA LEU A 193 2.04 -7.39 -4.99
C LEU A 193 3.41 -6.87 -4.59
N LEU A 194 3.54 -5.61 -4.16
CA LEU A 194 4.79 -5.08 -3.61
C LEU A 194 5.26 -5.94 -2.45
N SER A 195 4.33 -6.30 -1.56
CA SER A 195 4.63 -7.19 -0.45
C SER A 195 4.98 -8.61 -0.90
N VAL A 196 4.55 -9.11 -2.07
CA VAL A 196 5.12 -10.33 -2.66
C VAL A 196 6.59 -10.06 -2.98
N PHE A 197 6.87 -9.12 -3.88
CA PHE A 197 8.21 -8.82 -4.39
C PHE A 197 9.24 -8.64 -3.26
N ASP A 198 8.97 -7.70 -2.35
CA ASP A 198 9.86 -7.32 -1.23
C ASP A 198 10.12 -8.46 -0.22
N SER A 199 9.41 -9.60 -0.31
CA SER A 199 9.58 -10.75 0.60
C SER A 199 9.73 -12.10 -0.09
N LYS A 200 9.70 -12.17 -1.42
CA LYS A 200 9.71 -13.43 -2.20
C LYS A 200 10.61 -13.38 -3.44
N LEU A 201 11.04 -12.19 -3.89
CA LEU A 201 11.86 -12.00 -5.09
C LEU A 201 13.15 -11.20 -4.83
N LEU A 202 13.25 -10.50 -3.70
CA LEU A 202 14.52 -9.88 -3.29
C LEU A 202 15.59 -10.93 -2.93
N PRO A 203 16.89 -10.70 -3.24
CA PRO A 203 17.95 -11.70 -3.08
C PRO A 203 18.21 -12.23 -1.66
N THR A 204 17.65 -11.60 -0.63
CA THR A 204 17.76 -12.01 0.79
C THR A 204 17.20 -13.41 1.09
N HIS A 205 16.51 -14.04 0.13
CA HIS A 205 15.96 -15.39 0.23
C HIS A 205 16.34 -16.27 -0.98
N ARG A 206 17.60 -16.17 -1.48
CA ARG A 206 18.07 -16.75 -2.75
C ARG A 206 17.44 -18.09 -3.14
N GLU A 207 17.54 -19.15 -2.33
CA GLU A 207 16.97 -20.48 -2.65
C GLU A 207 15.47 -20.43 -3.01
N MET A 208 14.68 -19.68 -2.25
CA MET A 208 13.25 -19.50 -2.48
C MET A 208 12.97 -18.64 -3.72
N VAL A 209 13.84 -17.68 -4.03
CA VAL A 209 13.77 -16.87 -5.25
C VAL A 209 14.05 -17.75 -6.47
N VAL A 210 15.12 -18.54 -6.44
CA VAL A 210 15.51 -19.49 -7.49
C VAL A 210 14.38 -20.48 -7.76
N GLU A 211 13.84 -21.13 -6.71
CA GLU A 211 12.73 -22.09 -6.82
C GLU A 211 11.48 -21.45 -7.48
N LEU A 212 11.14 -20.23 -7.06
CA LEU A 212 9.95 -19.50 -7.52
C LEU A 212 10.08 -19.01 -8.97
N LEU A 213 11.27 -18.53 -9.36
CA LEU A 213 11.56 -18.10 -10.73
C LEU A 213 11.71 -19.29 -11.68
N ALA A 214 12.42 -20.36 -11.28
CA ALA A 214 12.60 -21.57 -12.09
C ALA A 214 11.24 -22.21 -12.46
N LYS A 215 10.29 -22.26 -11.51
CA LYS A 215 8.92 -22.75 -11.76
C LYS A 215 8.13 -21.93 -12.79
N ASN A 216 8.58 -20.73 -13.13
CA ASN A 216 7.92 -19.80 -14.03
C ASN A 216 8.82 -19.37 -15.22
N VAL A 217 9.98 -20.00 -15.42
CA VAL A 217 11.02 -19.54 -16.37
C VAL A 217 10.52 -19.47 -17.82
N ARG A 218 9.59 -20.35 -18.22
CA ARG A 218 8.94 -20.29 -19.55
C ARG A 218 8.20 -18.98 -19.78
N GLN A 219 7.41 -18.53 -18.80
CA GLN A 219 6.64 -17.28 -18.88
C GLN A 219 7.58 -16.07 -18.80
N ILE A 220 8.60 -16.13 -17.94
CA ILE A 220 9.63 -15.08 -17.83
C ILE A 220 10.36 -14.90 -19.17
N ASN A 221 10.84 -16.00 -19.78
CA ASN A 221 11.45 -15.97 -21.11
C ASN A 221 10.49 -15.44 -22.19
N LYS A 222 9.22 -15.83 -22.15
CA LYS A 222 8.24 -15.35 -23.13
C LYS A 222 8.03 -13.83 -23.03
N TYR A 223 7.93 -13.26 -21.82
CA TYR A 223 7.89 -11.80 -21.65
C TYR A 223 9.17 -11.12 -22.16
N PHE A 224 10.36 -11.66 -21.84
CA PHE A 224 11.63 -11.08 -22.29
C PHE A 224 11.80 -11.11 -23.81
N SER A 225 11.33 -12.16 -24.48
CA SER A 225 11.31 -12.27 -25.94
C SER A 225 10.24 -11.34 -26.56
N ASP A 226 8.97 -11.49 -26.15
CA ASP A 226 7.83 -10.76 -26.72
C ASP A 226 7.91 -9.23 -26.51
N VAL A 227 8.43 -8.77 -25.36
CA VAL A 227 8.32 -7.37 -24.91
C VAL A 227 9.67 -6.63 -24.82
N LYS A 228 10.77 -7.35 -24.57
CA LYS A 228 12.12 -6.74 -24.44
C LYS A 228 13.07 -7.08 -25.59
N GLY A 229 12.66 -7.91 -26.55
CA GLY A 229 13.53 -8.35 -27.66
C GLY A 229 14.78 -9.12 -27.21
N LYS A 230 14.76 -9.69 -25.99
CA LYS A 230 15.91 -10.38 -25.40
C LYS A 230 15.87 -11.86 -25.78
N GLU A 231 16.80 -12.29 -26.62
CA GLU A 231 16.94 -13.67 -27.09
C GLU A 231 17.60 -14.61 -26.06
N THR A 232 18.37 -14.06 -25.11
CA THR A 232 19.04 -14.86 -24.07
C THR A 232 18.05 -15.34 -23.01
N SER A 233 18.04 -16.66 -22.77
CA SER A 233 17.24 -17.26 -21.70
C SER A 233 17.56 -16.64 -20.34
N PHE A 234 16.53 -16.43 -19.55
CA PHE A 234 16.64 -16.12 -18.13
C PHE A 234 17.22 -17.33 -17.39
N ASP A 235 18.25 -17.12 -16.57
CA ASP A 235 18.75 -18.12 -15.62
C ASP A 235 18.32 -17.72 -14.20
N PRO A 236 17.42 -18.48 -13.55
CA PRO A 236 16.96 -18.18 -12.18
C PRO A 236 18.02 -18.34 -11.10
N ASN A 237 19.19 -18.94 -11.40
CA ASN A 237 20.31 -19.08 -10.47
C ASN A 237 21.16 -17.81 -10.38
N GLU A 238 21.27 -17.07 -11.49
CA GLU A 238 22.12 -15.88 -11.64
C GLU A 238 21.31 -14.56 -11.72
N GLN A 239 20.09 -14.61 -12.26
CA GLN A 239 19.25 -13.45 -12.53
C GLN A 239 18.05 -13.39 -11.57
N THR A 240 17.63 -12.18 -11.23
CA THR A 240 16.32 -11.90 -10.62
C THR A 240 15.56 -10.92 -11.50
N LEU A 241 14.29 -10.65 -11.18
CA LEU A 241 13.47 -9.65 -11.85
C LEU A 241 13.56 -8.30 -11.13
N SER A 242 13.59 -7.21 -11.88
CA SER A 242 13.22 -5.89 -11.37
C SER A 242 11.73 -5.86 -10.96
N PHE A 243 11.28 -4.82 -10.26
CA PHE A 243 9.86 -4.73 -9.90
C PHE A 243 8.98 -4.46 -11.13
N GLU A 244 9.48 -3.62 -12.03
CA GLU A 244 8.91 -3.29 -13.33
C GLU A 244 8.82 -4.54 -14.22
N GLU A 245 9.87 -5.37 -14.24
CA GLU A 245 9.87 -6.67 -14.94
C GLU A 245 8.88 -7.65 -14.33
N PHE A 246 8.84 -7.78 -13.00
CA PHE A 246 7.87 -8.65 -12.32
C PHE A 246 6.43 -8.25 -12.64
N VAL A 247 6.13 -6.95 -12.68
CA VAL A 247 4.81 -6.43 -13.09
C VAL A 247 4.56 -6.70 -14.58
N GLY A 248 5.53 -6.51 -15.47
CA GLY A 248 5.39 -6.82 -16.91
C GLY A 248 5.15 -8.31 -17.20
N VAL A 249 5.83 -9.21 -16.48
CA VAL A 249 5.61 -10.67 -16.57
C VAL A 249 4.21 -11.03 -16.09
N ILE A 250 3.71 -10.46 -14.98
CA ILE A 250 2.31 -10.66 -14.55
C ILE A 250 1.37 -10.18 -15.65
N SER A 251 1.52 -8.93 -16.07
CA SER A 251 0.56 -8.22 -16.94
C SER A 251 0.38 -8.89 -18.30
N SER A 252 1.44 -9.50 -18.83
CA SER A 252 1.42 -10.25 -20.10
C SER A 252 1.18 -11.76 -19.94
N GLN A 253 1.72 -12.42 -18.89
CA GLN A 253 1.77 -13.89 -18.80
C GLN A 253 0.84 -14.49 -17.73
N TYR A 254 0.06 -13.71 -16.98
CA TYR A 254 -0.88 -14.25 -15.99
C TYR A 254 -1.86 -15.25 -16.61
N ASN A 255 -2.35 -15.00 -17.83
CA ASN A 255 -3.22 -15.93 -18.55
C ASN A 255 -2.46 -17.09 -19.21
N ALA A 256 -1.14 -16.95 -19.44
CA ALA A 256 -0.24 -18.00 -19.89
C ALA A 256 0.31 -18.88 -18.74
N GLY A 257 -0.25 -18.79 -17.54
CA GLY A 257 0.05 -19.66 -16.41
C GLY A 257 0.97 -19.07 -15.33
N PHE A 258 1.39 -17.80 -15.43
CA PHE A 258 2.12 -17.10 -14.37
C PHE A 258 1.20 -16.76 -13.19
N ARG A 259 0.67 -17.79 -12.49
CA ARG A 259 -0.37 -17.70 -11.44
C ARG A 259 0.03 -18.41 -10.14
N ASP A 260 1.24 -18.18 -9.65
CA ASP A 260 1.65 -18.70 -8.34
C ASP A 260 0.74 -18.18 -7.21
N ARG A 261 0.58 -18.99 -6.16
CA ARG A 261 -0.26 -18.72 -4.99
C ARG A 261 0.02 -17.36 -4.32
N HIS A 262 1.22 -16.81 -4.41
CA HIS A 262 1.53 -15.57 -3.71
C HIS A 262 0.89 -14.35 -4.39
N TRP A 263 0.83 -14.32 -5.73
CA TRP A 263 0.26 -13.22 -6.52
C TRP A 263 -1.12 -13.51 -7.13
N LYS A 264 -1.55 -14.77 -7.27
CA LYS A 264 -2.90 -15.13 -7.77
C LYS A 264 -4.02 -14.30 -7.13
N THR A 265 -4.99 -13.80 -7.91
CA THR A 265 -6.08 -12.91 -7.43
C THR A 265 -6.80 -13.44 -6.19
N MET A 266 -7.27 -12.53 -5.34
CA MET A 266 -8.08 -12.84 -4.15
C MET A 266 -9.40 -13.52 -4.55
N PHE A 267 -10.01 -13.06 -5.65
CA PHE A 267 -11.13 -13.70 -6.31
C PHE A 267 -10.85 -15.18 -6.64
N GLU A 268 -9.74 -15.50 -7.32
CA GLU A 268 -9.41 -16.89 -7.66
C GLU A 268 -8.89 -17.75 -6.48
N HIS A 269 -8.64 -17.16 -5.32
CA HIS A 269 -8.38 -17.91 -4.08
C HIS A 269 -9.66 -18.30 -3.35
N CYS A 270 -10.66 -17.41 -3.31
CA CYS A 270 -11.74 -17.46 -2.33
C CYS A 270 -13.16 -17.34 -2.90
N ASP A 271 -13.33 -16.99 -4.18
CA ASP A 271 -14.61 -16.85 -4.88
C ASP A 271 -15.74 -16.22 -4.03
N PRO A 272 -15.63 -14.92 -3.69
CA PRO A 272 -16.64 -14.19 -2.93
C PRO A 272 -17.99 -14.03 -3.66
N CYS A 273 -18.12 -14.53 -4.90
CA CYS A 273 -19.39 -14.60 -5.64
C CYS A 273 -20.07 -15.98 -5.55
N THR A 274 -19.39 -16.97 -4.98
CA THR A 274 -19.97 -18.25 -4.55
C THR A 274 -20.05 -18.36 -3.02
N ILE A 275 -19.16 -17.69 -2.27
CA ILE A 275 -19.15 -17.70 -0.80
C ILE A 275 -19.67 -16.38 -0.23
N GLU A 276 -20.85 -16.43 0.40
CA GLU A 276 -21.36 -15.33 1.21
C GLU A 276 -20.55 -15.21 2.52
N TYR A 277 -19.52 -14.35 2.51
CA TYR A 277 -18.73 -14.05 3.69
C TYR A 277 -19.54 -13.33 4.77
N ASP A 278 -19.32 -13.67 6.04
CA ASP A 278 -19.87 -12.97 7.22
C ASP A 278 -18.92 -11.86 7.72
N PHE A 279 -17.61 -12.12 7.62
CA PHE A 279 -16.55 -11.21 8.02
C PHE A 279 -15.64 -10.93 6.82
N VAL A 280 -15.69 -9.70 6.32
CA VAL A 280 -14.84 -9.17 5.26
C VAL A 280 -13.91 -8.16 5.92
N LEU A 281 -12.75 -8.60 6.37
CA LEU A 281 -11.77 -7.73 7.01
C LEU A 281 -10.76 -7.25 5.98
N ARG A 282 -10.13 -6.10 6.19
CA ARG A 282 -9.04 -5.61 5.33
C ARG A 282 -7.76 -5.51 6.12
N LEU A 283 -6.61 -5.65 5.46
CA LEU A 283 -5.32 -5.41 6.12
C LEU A 283 -5.21 -3.95 6.56
N GLU A 284 -5.65 -3.01 5.72
CA GLU A 284 -5.58 -1.56 5.96
C GLU A 284 -6.39 -1.15 7.20
N THR A 285 -7.49 -1.84 7.50
CA THR A 285 -8.34 -1.59 8.68
C THR A 285 -8.23 -2.66 9.77
N LEU A 286 -7.25 -3.58 9.70
CA LEU A 286 -7.30 -4.86 10.44
C LEU A 286 -7.39 -4.71 11.95
N ALA A 287 -6.71 -3.71 12.54
CA ALA A 287 -6.76 -3.44 13.98
C ALA A 287 -8.10 -2.86 14.46
N LYS A 288 -8.88 -2.25 13.57
CA LYS A 288 -10.26 -1.79 13.83
C LYS A 288 -11.24 -2.96 13.58
N ASP A 289 -11.10 -3.64 12.44
CA ASP A 289 -11.88 -4.82 12.03
C ASP A 289 -11.83 -5.97 13.04
N TYR A 290 -10.65 -6.25 13.61
CA TYR A 290 -10.46 -7.31 14.59
C TYR A 290 -11.32 -7.13 15.85
N ARG A 291 -11.77 -5.91 16.16
CA ARG A 291 -12.71 -5.65 17.27
C ARG A 291 -14.08 -6.28 16.99
N VAL A 292 -14.54 -6.23 15.74
CA VAL A 292 -15.79 -6.87 15.29
C VAL A 292 -15.63 -8.38 15.26
N LEU A 293 -14.49 -8.91 14.79
CA LEU A 293 -14.22 -10.35 14.86
C LEU A 293 -14.14 -10.85 16.32
N SER A 294 -13.56 -10.05 17.22
CA SER A 294 -13.42 -10.39 18.65
C SER A 294 -14.78 -10.56 19.34
N SER A 295 -15.81 -9.78 18.97
CA SER A 295 -17.15 -9.98 19.54
C SER A 295 -17.81 -11.29 19.12
N TYR A 296 -17.31 -11.96 18.08
CA TYR A 296 -17.73 -13.31 17.70
C TYR A 296 -16.82 -14.39 18.32
N LEU A 297 -15.51 -14.20 18.29
CA LEU A 297 -14.54 -15.20 18.78
C LEU A 297 -14.43 -15.26 20.31
N HIS A 298 -14.93 -14.26 21.05
CA HIS A 298 -14.88 -14.18 22.52
C HIS A 298 -13.45 -14.45 23.09
N PRO A 299 -12.40 -13.76 22.60
CA PRO A 299 -11.03 -14.00 23.00
C PRO A 299 -10.84 -13.78 24.52
N PRO A 300 -10.03 -14.62 25.20
CA PRO A 300 -9.77 -14.46 26.62
C PRO A 300 -8.96 -13.18 26.89
N LYS A 301 -9.15 -12.57 28.07
CA LYS A 301 -8.58 -11.25 28.42
C LYS A 301 -7.05 -11.14 28.22
N TRP A 302 -6.29 -12.22 28.38
CA TRP A 302 -4.84 -12.21 28.12
C TRP A 302 -4.51 -12.03 26.63
N LEU A 303 -5.35 -12.52 25.71
CA LEU A 303 -5.15 -12.36 24.27
C LEU A 303 -5.60 -10.98 23.77
N THR A 304 -6.56 -10.33 24.45
CA THR A 304 -6.95 -8.95 24.15
C THR A 304 -6.01 -7.92 24.76
N ASN A 305 -5.45 -8.18 25.94
CA ASN A 305 -4.71 -7.18 26.71
C ASN A 305 -3.19 -7.34 26.60
N SER A 306 -2.68 -8.56 26.46
CA SER A 306 -1.25 -8.87 26.61
C SER A 306 -0.55 -9.23 25.30
N ALA A 307 -1.13 -8.88 24.16
CA ALA A 307 -0.64 -9.28 22.85
C ALA A 307 0.40 -8.28 22.28
N PRO A 308 1.73 -8.55 22.31
CA PRO A 308 2.70 -7.80 21.50
C PRO A 308 2.40 -7.95 19.99
N TYR A 309 1.60 -8.95 19.64
CA TYR A 309 0.97 -9.14 18.35
C TYR A 309 -0.03 -8.02 17.97
N LEU A 310 -0.81 -7.47 18.91
CA LEU A 310 -1.66 -6.30 18.65
C LEU A 310 -0.80 -5.05 18.44
N GLU A 311 0.32 -4.92 19.14
CA GLU A 311 1.34 -3.89 18.87
C GLU A 311 2.06 -4.11 17.53
N GLN A 312 2.27 -5.37 17.11
CA GLN A 312 2.80 -5.69 15.79
C GLN A 312 1.79 -5.38 14.67
N MET A 313 0.48 -5.56 14.91
CA MET A 313 -0.55 -5.06 14.00
C MET A 313 -0.57 -3.54 13.96
N LYS A 314 -0.58 -2.85 15.12
CA LYS A 314 -0.50 -1.38 15.19
C LYS A 314 0.72 -0.86 14.42
N THR A 315 1.94 -1.28 14.76
CA THR A 315 3.18 -0.82 14.10
C THR A 315 3.23 -1.13 12.61
N SER A 316 2.73 -2.30 12.17
CA SER A 316 2.63 -2.63 10.73
C SER A 316 1.61 -1.78 9.97
N LEU A 317 0.69 -1.14 10.68
CA LEU A 317 -0.48 -0.40 10.19
C LEU A 317 -0.55 1.00 10.81
N LEU A 318 0.56 1.60 11.24
CA LEU A 318 0.50 2.79 12.12
C LEU A 318 -0.12 3.98 11.41
N ASN A 319 0.19 4.14 10.11
CA ASN A 319 -0.52 5.00 9.17
C ASN A 319 -0.94 4.15 7.94
N PRO A 320 -2.14 3.54 7.89
CA PRO A 320 -2.53 2.65 6.78
C PRO A 320 -2.71 3.41 5.47
N GLU A 321 -3.26 4.62 5.53
CA GLU A 321 -3.48 5.49 4.38
C GLU A 321 -2.15 5.97 3.81
N GLU A 322 -1.28 6.50 4.67
CA GLU A 322 0.07 6.93 4.30
C GLU A 322 0.88 5.76 3.73
N LYS A 323 0.75 4.54 4.26
CA LYS A 323 1.43 3.35 3.72
C LYS A 323 0.85 2.89 2.39
N MET A 324 -0.48 2.87 2.25
CA MET A 324 -1.16 2.56 1.00
C MET A 324 -0.81 3.57 -0.10
N PHE A 325 -0.58 4.84 0.26
CA PHE A 325 -0.21 5.94 -0.62
C PHE A 325 1.31 6.03 -0.90
N ASN A 326 2.17 5.83 0.09
CA ASN A 326 3.64 5.98 -0.04
C ASN A 326 4.32 4.79 -0.73
N LEU A 327 3.67 3.64 -0.87
CA LEU A 327 4.28 2.48 -1.52
C LEU A 327 4.31 2.58 -3.06
N LEU A 328 3.80 3.68 -3.61
CA LEU A 328 3.29 3.73 -4.97
C LEU A 328 4.20 4.37 -6.01
N TRP A 329 5.22 5.11 -5.59
CA TRP A 329 6.33 5.53 -6.47
C TRP A 329 7.02 4.33 -7.13
N ARG A 330 6.90 3.13 -6.54
CA ARG A 330 7.34 1.86 -7.15
C ARG A 330 6.57 1.50 -8.44
N TYR A 331 5.37 2.07 -8.65
CA TYR A 331 4.59 1.94 -9.88
C TYR A 331 4.77 3.12 -10.85
N GLU A 332 5.48 4.19 -10.46
CA GLU A 332 5.64 5.44 -11.24
C GLU A 332 6.45 5.22 -12.54
N ASN A 333 7.45 4.33 -12.49
CA ASN A 333 8.30 4.00 -13.64
C ASN A 333 7.76 2.83 -14.50
N ILE A 334 6.54 2.36 -14.25
CA ILE A 334 5.96 1.23 -14.99
C ILE A 334 5.16 1.76 -16.17
N ASP A 335 5.41 1.19 -17.35
CA ASP A 335 4.77 1.62 -18.59
C ASP A 335 3.25 1.41 -18.57
N SER A 336 2.53 2.21 -19.35
CA SER A 336 1.06 2.22 -19.36
C SER A 336 0.45 0.89 -19.81
N VAL A 337 1.11 0.14 -20.70
CA VAL A 337 0.62 -1.16 -21.19
C VAL A 337 0.73 -2.22 -20.09
N SER A 338 1.85 -2.23 -19.34
CA SER A 338 2.02 -3.03 -18.13
C SER A 338 1.01 -2.62 -17.06
N LEU A 339 0.79 -1.33 -16.78
CA LEU A 339 -0.20 -0.89 -15.79
C LEU A 339 -1.64 -1.25 -16.17
N GLU A 340 -2.00 -1.18 -17.46
CA GLU A 340 -3.32 -1.60 -17.96
C GLU A 340 -3.49 -3.13 -17.91
N GLY A 341 -2.49 -3.89 -18.36
CA GLY A 341 -2.50 -5.35 -18.23
C GLY A 341 -2.61 -5.80 -16.76
N LEU A 342 -1.92 -5.11 -15.84
CA LEU A 342 -2.03 -5.35 -14.41
C LEU A 342 -3.44 -5.05 -13.88
N LYS A 343 -4.02 -3.91 -14.27
CA LYS A 343 -5.39 -3.53 -13.93
C LYS A 343 -6.38 -4.61 -14.39
N ASN A 344 -6.21 -5.14 -15.61
CA ASN A 344 -7.05 -6.19 -16.18
C ASN A 344 -6.90 -7.54 -15.45
N VAL A 345 -5.70 -7.86 -14.93
CA VAL A 345 -5.50 -9.05 -14.07
C VAL A 345 -6.21 -8.92 -12.72
N TYR A 346 -6.17 -7.75 -12.08
CA TYR A 346 -6.75 -7.55 -10.73
C TYR A 346 -8.11 -6.83 -10.72
N GLU A 347 -8.74 -6.62 -11.88
CA GLU A 347 -10.01 -5.88 -12.02
C GLU A 347 -11.09 -6.40 -11.05
N LYS A 348 -11.22 -7.72 -10.93
CA LYS A 348 -12.17 -8.35 -10.00
C LYS A 348 -11.85 -8.05 -8.54
N ASP A 349 -10.58 -8.14 -8.14
CA ASP A 349 -10.16 -7.80 -6.77
C ASP A 349 -10.37 -6.31 -6.46
N LEU A 350 -10.15 -5.44 -7.44
CA LEU A 350 -10.42 -4.00 -7.32
C LEU A 350 -11.92 -3.75 -7.14
N GLY A 351 -12.73 -4.21 -8.10
CA GLY A 351 -14.17 -3.99 -8.15
C GLY A 351 -14.94 -4.61 -6.99
N LEU A 352 -14.64 -5.86 -6.60
CA LEU A 352 -15.34 -6.59 -5.53
C LEU A 352 -15.13 -5.98 -4.14
N PHE A 353 -13.93 -5.45 -3.88
CA PHE A 353 -13.58 -4.92 -2.56
C PHE A 353 -13.56 -3.38 -2.53
N GLY A 354 -13.99 -2.70 -3.59
CA GLY A 354 -14.08 -1.24 -3.65
C GLY A 354 -12.70 -0.56 -3.60
N TYR A 355 -11.66 -1.24 -4.07
CA TYR A 355 -10.33 -0.66 -4.23
C TYR A 355 -10.23 0.04 -5.59
N THR A 356 -9.53 1.17 -5.62
CA THR A 356 -9.37 2.01 -6.81
C THR A 356 -7.93 2.46 -6.96
N TRP A 357 -7.48 2.60 -8.21
CA TRP A 357 -6.12 2.96 -8.57
C TRP A 357 -6.12 4.10 -9.60
N ASP A 358 -5.43 5.18 -9.32
CA ASP A 358 -4.89 6.09 -10.35
C ASP A 358 -3.52 6.65 -9.94
N VAL A 359 -2.76 7.14 -10.92
CA VAL A 359 -1.34 7.53 -10.73
C VAL A 359 -1.18 8.81 -9.89
N GLU A 360 -2.18 9.70 -9.88
CA GLU A 360 -2.12 10.99 -9.18
C GLU A 360 -2.58 10.89 -7.72
N LYS A 361 -3.64 10.11 -7.50
CA LYS A 361 -4.35 9.98 -6.20
C LYS A 361 -3.98 8.69 -5.48
N GLY A 362 -3.27 7.79 -6.15
CA GLY A 362 -2.76 6.53 -5.62
C GLY A 362 -3.82 5.46 -5.36
N ALA A 363 -3.44 4.51 -4.52
CA ALA A 363 -4.27 3.40 -4.08
C ALA A 363 -5.30 3.90 -3.06
N ASN A 364 -6.57 3.67 -3.37
CA ASN A 364 -7.71 4.16 -2.62
C ASN A 364 -8.72 3.04 -2.35
N CYS A 365 -9.58 3.27 -1.38
CA CYS A 365 -10.60 2.33 -0.93
C CYS A 365 -11.90 3.10 -0.66
N ARG A 366 -12.92 2.88 -1.49
CA ARG A 366 -14.11 3.73 -1.59
C ARG A 366 -15.35 2.91 -1.92
N ILE A 367 -16.04 2.43 -0.89
CA ILE A 367 -17.43 1.97 -0.98
C ILE A 367 -18.34 3.17 -0.66
N PRO A 368 -19.30 3.54 -1.53
CA PRO A 368 -20.20 4.65 -1.27
C PRO A 368 -21.26 4.29 -0.20
N LEU A 369 -21.63 5.27 0.63
CA LEU A 369 -22.66 5.10 1.68
C LEU A 369 -24.05 5.64 1.28
N GLY A 370 -24.17 6.29 0.12
CA GLY A 370 -25.43 6.80 -0.43
C GLY A 370 -25.77 8.25 -0.05
N ASP A 371 -25.13 8.78 0.99
CA ASP A 371 -25.20 10.18 1.46
C ASP A 371 -24.12 11.09 0.81
N GLY A 372 -23.42 10.59 -0.20
CA GLY A 372 -22.25 11.24 -0.80
C GLY A 372 -20.93 10.97 -0.08
N THR A 373 -20.94 10.29 1.07
CA THR A 373 -19.73 9.86 1.79
C THR A 373 -19.27 8.47 1.35
N TYR A 374 -18.05 8.11 1.76
CA TYR A 374 -17.39 6.85 1.41
C TYR A 374 -16.73 6.24 2.64
N CYS A 375 -16.68 4.91 2.66
CA CYS A 375 -15.94 4.13 3.65
C CYS A 375 -15.02 3.10 2.96
N CYS A 376 -14.17 2.46 3.76
CA CYS A 376 -13.34 1.31 3.39
C CYS A 376 -13.68 0.12 4.28
#